data_AF-A0AA45ZNI3-F1
#
_entry.id   AF-A0AA45ZNI3-F1
#
_cell.length_a   1.000
_cell.length_b   1.000
_cell.length_c   1.000
_cell.angle_alpha   90.00
_cell.angle_beta   90.00
_cell.angle_gamma   90.00
#
_symmetry.space_group_name_H-M   'P 1'
#
loop_
_entity.id
_entity.type
_entity.pdbx_description
1 polymer ?
#
loop_
_entity_poly.entity_id
_entity_poly.type
_entity_poly.pdbx_seq_one_letter_code
_entity_poly.pdbx_strand_id
1 'polypeptide(L)'
;MTITVSTDGSALGNPNGPMGWAWADHEQNAGGKPGHKHDDHGYDAGGATNGTNQIGELCAVLEALRAHPGPEPLLIESDSQYAINCSTKWVKGWKKNGWKNSQKKPVKNKELIQAIDREISQRPGPVDFRWVKGHAGNEGNELVDELARTYAGDCRSGARDGYLPIEGWQSLLGSEYAHGTDVPPDVQLVLDGKADAASLRKPAAATDQTDAARPETKSSSPLAAQSTQPVQSTQPVQSTQPVQSTQPVPPAKPSGLTVSGTLTFSPAPKTSPYFNGQPMPIKGSIEIEGYVDGDGNLTITNAPFVRH
;
A
#
# COMPACT_ATOMS: atom_id res chain seq x y z
N MET A 1 -3.23 -30.13 -18.96
CA MET A 1 -2.69 -29.72 -17.65
C MET A 1 -3.37 -28.42 -17.27
N THR A 2 -3.76 -28.24 -16.02
CA THR A 2 -4.39 -27.00 -15.53
C THR A 2 -3.33 -26.19 -14.80
N ILE A 3 -3.12 -24.95 -15.22
CA ILE A 3 -2.26 -24.00 -14.53
C ILE A 3 -3.03 -23.49 -13.31
N THR A 4 -2.43 -23.54 -12.12
CA THR A 4 -3.05 -23.02 -10.89
C THR A 4 -2.18 -21.91 -10.33
N VAL A 5 -2.79 -20.76 -10.09
CA VAL A 5 -2.12 -19.56 -9.55
C VAL A 5 -2.89 -19.04 -8.34
N SER A 6 -2.18 -18.52 -7.36
CA SER A 6 -2.76 -17.73 -6.27
C SER A 6 -2.61 -16.24 -6.57
N THR A 7 -3.56 -15.43 -6.08
CA THR A 7 -3.59 -13.97 -6.25
C THR A 7 -4.06 -13.31 -4.95
N ASP A 8 -3.40 -12.22 -4.55
CA ASP A 8 -3.78 -11.44 -3.38
C ASP A 8 -3.42 -9.95 -3.53
N GLY A 9 -4.11 -9.13 -2.76
CA GLY A 9 -3.85 -7.70 -2.61
C GLY A 9 -3.79 -7.32 -1.14
N SER A 10 -2.87 -6.42 -0.81
CA SER A 10 -2.69 -5.93 0.55
C SER A 10 -2.75 -4.41 0.62
N ALA A 11 -3.21 -3.87 1.73
CA ALA A 11 -3.13 -2.45 2.05
C ALA A 11 -2.70 -2.27 3.52
N LEU A 12 -1.65 -1.48 3.73
CA LEU A 12 -1.12 -1.15 5.07
C LEU A 12 -1.91 -0.02 5.76
N GLY A 13 -2.96 0.46 5.12
CA GLY A 13 -4.03 1.32 5.61
C GLY A 13 -5.17 1.29 4.58
N ASN A 14 -6.41 1.03 5.00
CA ASN A 14 -7.53 0.84 4.07
C ASN A 14 -8.79 1.62 4.51
N PRO A 15 -9.26 2.61 3.72
CA PRO A 15 -8.59 3.19 2.56
C PRO A 15 -7.40 4.10 2.95
N ASN A 16 -6.65 4.57 1.97
CA ASN A 16 -5.58 5.58 2.12
C ASN A 16 -4.30 5.09 2.81
N GLY A 17 -3.71 4.03 2.28
CA GLY A 17 -2.40 3.58 2.69
C GLY A 17 -1.64 2.90 1.55
N PRO A 18 -0.33 2.70 1.72
CA PRO A 18 0.48 1.93 0.79
C PRO A 18 -0.15 0.57 0.55
N MET A 19 -0.22 0.19 -0.70
CA MET A 19 -0.89 -1.03 -1.15
C MET A 19 0.04 -1.84 -2.05
N GLY A 20 -0.25 -3.13 -2.12
CA GLY A 20 0.48 -4.08 -2.94
C GLY A 20 -0.44 -5.11 -3.55
N TRP A 21 0.06 -5.79 -4.56
CA TRP A 21 -0.58 -6.90 -5.23
C TRP A 21 0.47 -7.96 -5.56
N ALA A 22 0.06 -9.21 -5.61
CA ALA A 22 0.93 -10.30 -6.04
C ALA A 22 0.14 -11.45 -6.65
N TRP A 23 0.80 -12.19 -7.55
CA TRP A 23 0.35 -13.50 -8.00
C TRP A 23 1.52 -14.49 -7.97
N ALA A 24 1.23 -15.77 -7.79
CA ALA A 24 2.24 -16.83 -7.81
C ALA A 24 1.69 -18.14 -8.39
N ASP A 25 2.49 -18.82 -9.19
CA ASP A 25 2.26 -20.18 -9.65
C ASP A 25 2.34 -21.18 -8.49
N HIS A 26 1.49 -22.21 -8.57
CA HIS A 26 1.63 -23.38 -7.69
C HIS A 26 2.75 -24.31 -8.16
N GLU A 27 3.07 -24.28 -9.46
CA GLU A 27 4.14 -25.07 -10.04
C GLU A 27 5.47 -24.31 -10.01
N GLN A 28 6.49 -24.90 -9.39
CA GLN A 28 7.84 -24.34 -9.37
C GLN A 28 8.48 -24.37 -10.75
N ASN A 29 9.24 -23.32 -11.09
CA ASN A 29 9.94 -23.17 -12.37
C ASN A 29 9.00 -23.35 -13.57
N ALA A 30 7.80 -22.75 -13.50
CA ALA A 30 6.82 -22.82 -14.58
C ALA A 30 7.10 -21.82 -15.72
N GLY A 31 8.03 -20.90 -15.52
CA GLY A 31 8.54 -19.99 -16.54
C GLY A 31 8.89 -20.70 -17.84
N GLY A 32 8.52 -20.07 -18.96
CA GLY A 32 8.77 -20.62 -20.31
C GLY A 32 8.02 -21.91 -20.67
N LYS A 33 7.26 -22.53 -19.76
CA LYS A 33 6.37 -23.66 -20.08
C LYS A 33 5.17 -23.19 -20.92
N PRO A 34 4.51 -24.09 -21.67
CA PRO A 34 3.29 -23.75 -22.41
C PRO A 34 2.25 -23.07 -21.51
N GLY A 35 1.76 -21.92 -21.94
CA GLY A 35 0.81 -21.12 -21.18
C GLY A 35 1.44 -20.09 -20.25
N HIS A 36 2.75 -20.11 -20.00
CA HIS A 36 3.45 -19.17 -19.12
C HIS A 36 4.24 -18.12 -19.91
N LYS A 37 4.05 -16.85 -19.58
CA LYS A 37 4.73 -15.66 -20.14
C LYS A 37 5.33 -14.81 -19.03
N HIS A 38 6.10 -15.48 -18.19
CA HIS A 38 6.94 -14.92 -17.15
C HIS A 38 8.20 -15.81 -17.05
N ASP A 39 9.13 -15.40 -16.20
CA ASP A 39 10.36 -16.16 -15.97
C ASP A 39 10.17 -17.27 -14.93
N ASP A 40 11.25 -17.98 -14.61
CA ASP A 40 11.22 -19.15 -13.75
C ASP A 40 10.93 -18.84 -12.27
N HIS A 41 10.91 -17.57 -11.86
CA HIS A 41 10.51 -17.19 -10.50
C HIS A 41 9.07 -17.63 -10.22
N GLY A 42 8.20 -17.60 -11.24
CA GLY A 42 6.81 -18.06 -11.11
C GLY A 42 5.94 -17.18 -10.22
N TYR A 43 6.32 -15.93 -9.99
CA TYR A 43 5.49 -14.93 -9.29
C TYR A 43 5.83 -13.52 -9.77
N ASP A 44 4.94 -12.58 -9.50
CA ASP A 44 5.19 -11.14 -9.67
C ASP A 44 4.47 -10.36 -8.58
N ALA A 45 4.98 -9.17 -8.27
CA ALA A 45 4.40 -8.29 -7.29
C ALA A 45 4.61 -6.82 -7.66
N GLY A 46 3.65 -6.00 -7.24
CA GLY A 46 3.69 -4.55 -7.41
C GLY A 46 2.94 -3.85 -6.30
N GLY A 47 2.83 -2.53 -6.39
CA GLY A 47 2.17 -1.72 -5.39
C GLY A 47 2.24 -0.23 -5.67
N ALA A 48 1.69 0.55 -4.76
CA ALA A 48 1.76 2.01 -4.81
C ALA A 48 1.84 2.57 -3.39
N THR A 49 2.36 3.79 -3.26
CA THR A 49 2.45 4.50 -1.98
C THR A 49 1.08 4.85 -1.39
N ASN A 50 0.02 4.76 -2.20
CA ASN A 50 -1.35 4.90 -1.76
C ASN A 50 -2.29 3.99 -2.57
N GLY A 51 -3.47 3.68 -2.02
CA GLY A 51 -4.56 3.00 -2.70
C GLY A 51 -5.46 2.20 -1.76
N THR A 52 -6.02 1.10 -2.28
CA THR A 52 -6.96 0.25 -1.53
C THR A 52 -6.68 -1.22 -1.77
N ASN A 53 -7.15 -2.07 -0.85
CA ASN A 53 -7.05 -3.52 -1.02
C ASN A 53 -7.68 -3.99 -2.33
N GLN A 54 -8.87 -3.47 -2.65
CA GLN A 54 -9.64 -3.84 -3.85
C GLN A 54 -8.91 -3.52 -5.16
N ILE A 55 -8.08 -2.46 -5.21
CA ILE A 55 -7.25 -2.19 -6.39
C ILE A 55 -6.14 -3.24 -6.47
N GLY A 56 -5.51 -3.57 -5.34
CA GLY A 56 -4.45 -4.58 -5.29
C GLY A 56 -4.94 -5.96 -5.73
N GLU A 57 -6.05 -6.42 -5.17
CA GLU A 57 -6.67 -7.70 -5.51
C GLU A 57 -7.01 -7.81 -7.01
N LEU A 58 -7.52 -6.73 -7.62
CA LEU A 58 -7.82 -6.70 -9.05
C LEU A 58 -6.56 -6.62 -9.92
N CYS A 59 -5.53 -5.87 -9.49
CA CYS A 59 -4.23 -5.84 -10.19
C CYS A 59 -3.59 -7.23 -10.21
N ALA A 60 -3.62 -7.96 -9.11
CA ALA A 60 -3.11 -9.33 -9.02
C ALA A 60 -3.79 -10.27 -10.03
N VAL A 61 -5.13 -10.23 -10.11
CA VAL A 61 -5.88 -11.03 -11.10
C VAL A 61 -5.52 -10.64 -12.52
N LEU A 62 -5.43 -9.34 -12.83
CA LEU A 62 -5.10 -8.85 -14.16
C LEU A 62 -3.70 -9.29 -14.60
N GLU A 63 -2.71 -9.15 -13.72
CA GLU A 63 -1.34 -9.53 -14.02
C GLU A 63 -1.17 -11.05 -14.10
N ALA A 64 -1.88 -11.83 -13.28
CA ALA A 64 -1.93 -13.28 -13.43
C ALA A 64 -2.49 -13.70 -14.79
N LEU A 65 -3.56 -13.06 -15.29
CA LEU A 65 -4.11 -13.35 -16.61
C LEU A 65 -3.10 -13.07 -17.74
N ARG A 66 -2.42 -11.92 -17.66
CA ARG A 66 -1.40 -11.48 -18.63
C ARG A 66 -0.13 -12.31 -18.59
N ALA A 67 0.23 -12.81 -17.42
CA ALA A 67 1.34 -13.72 -17.22
C ALA A 67 1.06 -15.10 -17.84
N HIS A 68 -0.20 -15.44 -18.11
CA HIS A 68 -0.56 -16.79 -18.53
C HIS A 68 -1.22 -16.93 -19.91
N PRO A 69 -1.03 -16.14 -20.97
CA PRO A 69 -2.00 -15.95 -22.06
C PRO A 69 -2.41 -17.19 -22.93
N GLY A 70 -1.88 -18.39 -22.68
CA GLY A 70 -2.08 -19.59 -23.51
C GLY A 70 -3.43 -20.31 -23.39
N PRO A 71 -3.61 -21.39 -24.19
CA PRO A 71 -4.85 -22.19 -24.26
C PRO A 71 -5.06 -23.13 -23.06
N GLU A 72 -4.06 -23.27 -22.20
CA GLU A 72 -4.11 -24.09 -21.00
C GLU A 72 -5.19 -23.57 -20.05
N PRO A 73 -6.04 -24.46 -19.50
CA PRO A 73 -6.98 -24.08 -18.44
C PRO A 73 -6.25 -23.39 -17.28
N LEU A 74 -6.72 -22.19 -16.92
CA LEU A 74 -6.18 -21.43 -15.80
C LEU A 74 -7.16 -21.43 -14.64
N LEU A 75 -6.70 -21.88 -13.49
CA LEU A 75 -7.41 -21.79 -12.22
C LEU A 75 -6.76 -20.69 -11.36
N ILE A 76 -7.52 -19.61 -11.10
CA ILE A 76 -7.09 -18.53 -10.21
C ILE A 76 -7.69 -18.76 -8.82
N GLU A 77 -6.83 -18.92 -7.83
CA GLU A 77 -7.19 -18.89 -6.42
C GLU A 77 -7.07 -17.48 -5.85
N SER A 78 -8.08 -17.07 -5.10
CA SER A 78 -8.05 -15.82 -4.35
C SER A 78 -8.96 -15.93 -3.14
N ASP A 79 -8.60 -15.28 -2.04
CA ASP A 79 -9.50 -15.11 -0.90
C ASP A 79 -10.41 -13.88 -1.05
N SER A 80 -10.14 -13.02 -2.05
CA SER A 80 -10.99 -11.89 -2.40
C SER A 80 -12.24 -12.32 -3.15
N GLN A 81 -13.36 -12.36 -2.42
CA GLN A 81 -14.67 -12.45 -3.04
C GLN A 81 -14.97 -11.26 -3.95
N TYR A 82 -14.40 -10.08 -3.66
CA TYR A 82 -14.60 -8.89 -4.49
C TYR A 82 -14.01 -9.09 -5.89
N ALA A 83 -12.74 -9.48 -5.98
CA ALA A 83 -12.07 -9.72 -7.25
C ALA A 83 -12.75 -10.86 -8.02
N ILE A 84 -13.05 -11.99 -7.37
CA ILE A 84 -13.75 -13.12 -8.00
C ILE A 84 -15.11 -12.67 -8.56
N ASN A 85 -15.93 -11.96 -7.78
CA ASN A 85 -17.27 -11.56 -8.21
C ASN A 85 -17.20 -10.50 -9.33
N CYS A 86 -16.22 -9.60 -9.30
CA CYS A 86 -15.97 -8.65 -10.40
C CYS A 86 -15.64 -9.39 -11.70
N SER A 87 -14.74 -10.37 -11.65
CA SER A 87 -14.26 -11.12 -12.81
C SER A 87 -15.31 -12.09 -13.39
N THR A 88 -16.26 -12.57 -12.58
CA THR A 88 -17.16 -13.66 -12.98
C THR A 88 -18.65 -13.28 -13.04
N LYS A 89 -19.17 -12.63 -12.00
CA LYS A 89 -20.62 -12.45 -11.79
C LYS A 89 -21.10 -11.07 -12.25
N TRP A 90 -20.44 -10.02 -11.77
CA TRP A 90 -20.96 -8.65 -11.88
C TRP A 90 -20.68 -8.02 -13.25
N VAL A 91 -19.55 -8.36 -13.87
CA VAL A 91 -19.13 -7.83 -15.18
C VAL A 91 -20.20 -7.94 -16.26
N LYS A 92 -20.94 -9.06 -16.33
CA LYS A 92 -22.01 -9.27 -17.31
C LYS A 92 -23.13 -8.23 -17.16
N GLY A 93 -23.53 -7.96 -15.93
CA GLY A 93 -24.54 -6.95 -15.61
C GLY A 93 -24.05 -5.53 -15.89
N TRP A 94 -22.80 -5.24 -15.53
CA TRP A 94 -22.21 -3.92 -15.76
C TRP A 94 -22.00 -3.61 -17.25
N LYS A 95 -21.57 -4.58 -18.06
CA LYS A 95 -21.49 -4.42 -19.53
C LYS A 95 -22.85 -4.07 -20.13
N LYS A 96 -23.91 -4.74 -19.70
CA LYS A 96 -25.29 -4.47 -20.17
C LYS A 96 -25.80 -3.10 -19.74
N ASN A 97 -25.43 -2.65 -18.54
CA ASN A 97 -25.94 -1.41 -17.95
C ASN A 97 -25.01 -0.19 -18.17
N GLY A 98 -24.11 -0.25 -19.15
CA GLY A 98 -23.22 0.86 -19.49
C GLY A 98 -22.23 1.23 -18.38
N TRP A 99 -21.76 0.23 -17.63
CA TRP A 99 -20.80 0.37 -16.52
C TRP A 99 -21.29 1.25 -15.37
N LYS A 100 -22.57 1.09 -15.03
CA LYS A 100 -23.20 1.72 -13.87
C LYS A 100 -23.63 0.68 -12.84
N ASN A 101 -23.48 1.03 -11.56
CA ASN A 101 -23.94 0.21 -10.45
C ASN A 101 -25.47 0.37 -10.22
N SER A 102 -26.01 -0.33 -9.21
CA SER A 102 -27.44 -0.26 -8.85
C SER A 102 -27.93 1.15 -8.49
N GLN A 103 -27.03 2.02 -8.03
CA GLN A 103 -27.30 3.43 -7.73
C GLN A 103 -27.15 4.35 -8.95
N LYS A 104 -26.98 3.80 -10.16
CA LYS A 104 -26.72 4.51 -11.42
C LYS A 104 -25.42 5.32 -11.44
N LYS A 105 -24.52 5.09 -10.47
CA LYS A 105 -23.18 5.70 -10.44
C LYS A 105 -22.20 4.85 -11.25
N PRO A 106 -21.10 5.44 -11.77
CA PRO A 106 -20.02 4.66 -12.37
C PRO A 106 -19.54 3.54 -11.45
N VAL A 107 -19.24 2.38 -12.02
CA VAL A 107 -18.63 1.25 -11.29
C VAL A 107 -17.24 1.68 -10.82
N LYS A 108 -16.90 1.41 -9.55
CA LYS A 108 -15.54 1.63 -9.02
C LYS A 108 -14.57 0.64 -9.68
N ASN A 109 -13.32 1.07 -9.90
CA ASN A 109 -12.25 0.26 -10.52
C ASN A 109 -12.64 -0.29 -11.90
N LYS A 110 -13.47 0.44 -12.64
CA LYS A 110 -14.02 0.02 -13.93
C LYS A 110 -12.92 -0.35 -14.92
N GLU A 111 -11.84 0.42 -14.95
CA GLU A 111 -10.72 0.27 -15.87
C GLU A 111 -10.05 -1.09 -15.68
N LEU A 112 -9.77 -1.49 -14.43
CA LEU A 112 -9.26 -2.83 -14.09
C LEU A 112 -10.24 -3.94 -14.48
N ILE A 113 -11.53 -3.80 -14.13
CA ILE A 113 -12.54 -4.82 -14.40
C ILE A 113 -12.74 -5.02 -15.91
N GLN A 114 -12.69 -3.93 -16.69
CA GLN A 114 -12.73 -3.98 -18.15
C GLN A 114 -11.52 -4.69 -18.74
N ALA A 115 -10.33 -4.44 -18.19
CA ALA A 115 -9.12 -5.13 -18.63
C ALA A 115 -9.20 -6.62 -18.32
N ILE A 116 -9.59 -7.00 -17.11
CA ILE A 116 -9.78 -8.41 -16.71
C ILE A 116 -10.77 -9.12 -17.64
N ASP A 117 -11.94 -8.53 -17.90
CA ASP A 117 -12.95 -9.08 -18.83
C ASP A 117 -12.38 -9.27 -20.23
N ARG A 118 -11.55 -8.33 -20.70
CA ARG A 118 -10.90 -8.39 -22.00
C ARG A 118 -9.87 -9.52 -22.05
N GLU A 119 -8.99 -9.62 -21.07
CA GLU A 119 -7.98 -10.69 -21.00
C GLU A 119 -8.67 -12.07 -20.95
N ILE A 120 -9.69 -12.25 -20.10
CA ILE A 120 -10.46 -13.50 -20.03
C ILE A 120 -11.13 -13.81 -21.38
N SER A 121 -11.71 -12.81 -22.06
CA SER A 121 -12.43 -13.02 -23.32
C SER A 121 -11.52 -13.29 -24.52
N GLN A 122 -10.28 -12.76 -24.50
CA GLN A 122 -9.31 -12.92 -25.58
C GLN A 122 -8.46 -14.18 -25.44
N ARG A 123 -8.36 -14.71 -24.23
CA ARG A 123 -7.61 -15.93 -23.95
C ARG A 123 -8.26 -17.14 -24.66
N PRO A 124 -7.46 -18.01 -25.32
CA PRO A 124 -7.99 -19.19 -26.01
C PRO A 124 -8.44 -20.31 -25.05
N GLY A 125 -7.91 -20.34 -23.82
CA GLY A 125 -8.21 -21.33 -22.79
C GLY A 125 -9.24 -20.83 -21.77
N PRO A 126 -9.92 -21.75 -21.05
CA PRO A 126 -10.87 -21.37 -20.00
C PRO A 126 -10.15 -20.78 -18.78
N VAL A 127 -10.83 -19.86 -18.09
CA VAL A 127 -10.41 -19.30 -16.80
C VAL A 127 -11.47 -19.63 -15.76
N ASP A 128 -11.07 -20.36 -14.72
CA ASP A 128 -11.87 -20.67 -13.56
C ASP A 128 -11.33 -19.95 -12.32
N PHE A 129 -12.23 -19.65 -11.39
CA PHE A 129 -11.89 -19.03 -10.11
C PHE A 129 -12.27 -19.94 -8.95
N ARG A 130 -11.37 -20.11 -7.99
CA ARG A 130 -11.62 -20.81 -6.73
C ARG A 130 -11.43 -19.85 -5.57
N TRP A 131 -12.51 -19.64 -4.81
CA TRP A 131 -12.39 -18.94 -3.55
C TRP A 131 -11.68 -19.83 -2.54
N VAL A 132 -10.62 -19.30 -1.94
CA VAL A 132 -9.90 -19.93 -0.82
C VAL A 132 -10.10 -19.09 0.43
N LYS A 133 -9.96 -19.71 1.60
CA LYS A 133 -10.05 -18.99 2.86
C LYS A 133 -8.70 -18.35 3.17
N GLY A 134 -8.66 -17.05 3.43
CA GLY A 134 -7.44 -16.36 3.87
C GLY A 134 -6.86 -16.95 5.17
N HIS A 135 -5.53 -16.93 5.29
CA HIS A 135 -4.74 -17.46 6.43
C HIS A 135 -5.00 -18.93 6.79
N ALA A 136 -5.28 -19.78 5.78
CA ALA A 136 -5.61 -21.18 5.99
C ALA A 136 -4.62 -22.14 5.30
N GLY A 137 -3.33 -22.12 5.68
CA GLY A 137 -2.36 -23.17 5.33
C GLY A 137 -2.24 -23.48 3.84
N ASN A 138 -2.62 -22.55 2.98
CA ASN A 138 -2.47 -22.65 1.53
C ASN A 138 -1.18 -21.90 1.18
N GLU A 139 -0.12 -22.66 0.93
CA GLU A 139 1.22 -22.14 0.64
C GLU A 139 1.20 -21.06 -0.45
N GLY A 140 0.40 -21.26 -1.51
CA GLY A 140 0.26 -20.29 -2.59
C GLY A 140 -0.36 -18.96 -2.13
N ASN A 141 -1.41 -19.02 -1.29
CA ASN A 141 -2.06 -17.82 -0.75
C ASN A 141 -1.19 -17.09 0.28
N GLU A 142 -0.46 -17.84 1.11
CA GLU A 142 0.46 -17.25 2.10
C GLU A 142 1.63 -16.55 1.41
N LEU A 143 2.15 -17.12 0.31
CA LEU A 143 3.18 -16.49 -0.50
C LEU A 143 2.71 -15.16 -1.10
N VAL A 144 1.52 -15.11 -1.71
CA VAL A 144 1.02 -13.86 -2.33
C VAL A 144 0.65 -12.80 -1.29
N ASP A 145 0.16 -13.17 -0.10
CA ASP A 145 -0.04 -12.21 1.01
C ASP A 145 1.31 -11.60 1.43
N GLU A 146 2.33 -12.43 1.63
CA GLU A 146 3.67 -11.95 2.00
C GLU A 146 4.26 -11.01 0.93
N LEU A 147 4.19 -11.41 -0.35
CA LEU A 147 4.69 -10.60 -1.47
C LEU A 147 3.97 -9.26 -1.57
N ALA A 148 2.63 -9.25 -1.50
CA ALA A 148 1.83 -8.03 -1.58
C ALA A 148 2.10 -7.09 -0.39
N ARG A 149 2.14 -7.64 0.84
CA ARG A 149 2.46 -6.88 2.06
C ARG A 149 3.87 -6.29 2.02
N THR A 150 4.83 -7.06 1.53
CA THR A 150 6.24 -6.63 1.41
C THR A 150 6.35 -5.48 0.42
N TYR A 151 5.74 -5.61 -0.76
CA TYR A 151 5.78 -4.54 -1.78
C TYR A 151 5.12 -3.25 -1.27
N ALA A 152 3.98 -3.35 -0.58
CA ALA A 152 3.33 -2.21 0.05
C ALA A 152 4.25 -1.54 1.09
N GLY A 153 4.99 -2.35 1.88
CA GLY A 153 5.97 -1.88 2.84
C GLY A 153 7.16 -1.17 2.20
N ASP A 154 7.64 -1.69 1.07
CA ASP A 154 8.75 -1.13 0.31
C ASP A 154 8.37 0.19 -0.39
N CYS A 155 7.15 0.29 -0.93
CA CYS A 155 6.60 1.55 -1.42
C CYS A 155 6.54 2.60 -0.29
N ARG A 156 6.08 2.20 0.90
CA ARG A 156 5.99 3.10 2.06
C ARG A 156 7.36 3.64 2.49
N SER A 157 8.40 2.81 2.43
CA SER A 157 9.75 3.18 2.85
C SER A 157 10.56 3.87 1.75
N GLY A 158 10.06 3.88 0.51
CA GLY A 158 10.79 4.32 -0.68
C GLY A 158 11.88 3.34 -1.13
N ALA A 159 11.84 2.09 -0.66
CA ALA A 159 12.79 1.05 -1.06
C ALA A 159 12.53 0.51 -2.48
N ARG A 160 11.28 0.59 -2.95
CA ARG A 160 10.88 0.26 -4.33
C ARG A 160 9.92 1.32 -4.87
N ASP A 161 10.06 1.63 -6.15
CA ASP A 161 9.09 2.45 -6.87
C ASP A 161 7.75 1.73 -6.96
N GLY A 162 6.66 2.50 -7.04
CA GLY A 162 5.33 1.94 -7.28
C GLY A 162 5.25 1.25 -8.65
N TYR A 163 4.58 0.11 -8.71
CA TYR A 163 4.21 -0.56 -9.95
C TYR A 163 2.78 -1.08 -9.89
N LEU A 164 1.92 -0.51 -10.72
CA LEU A 164 0.60 -1.04 -11.05
C LEU A 164 0.52 -1.22 -12.57
N PRO A 165 -0.28 -2.16 -13.08
CA PRO A 165 -0.73 -2.08 -14.47
C PRO A 165 -1.39 -0.71 -14.73
N ILE A 166 -1.35 -0.22 -15.97
CA ILE A 166 -1.87 1.11 -16.30
C ILE A 166 -3.34 1.28 -15.88
N GLU A 167 -4.15 0.23 -15.97
CA GLU A 167 -5.54 0.25 -15.51
C GLU A 167 -5.67 0.36 -13.98
N GLY A 168 -4.68 -0.14 -13.24
CA GLY A 168 -4.53 0.04 -11.80
C GLY A 168 -4.23 1.49 -11.44
N TRP A 169 -3.30 2.13 -12.17
CA TRP A 169 -3.04 3.57 -12.02
C TRP A 169 -4.27 4.41 -12.34
N GLN A 170 -4.97 4.12 -13.44
CA GLN A 170 -6.21 4.82 -13.80
C GLN A 170 -7.30 4.65 -12.74
N SER A 171 -7.46 3.44 -12.20
CA SER A 171 -8.43 3.16 -11.13
C SER A 171 -8.08 3.90 -9.84
N LEU A 172 -6.80 3.94 -9.47
CA LEU A 172 -6.31 4.65 -8.29
C LEU A 172 -6.50 6.16 -8.42
N LEU A 173 -6.02 6.75 -9.52
CA LEU A 173 -6.06 8.18 -9.77
C LEU A 173 -7.49 8.71 -10.02
N GLY A 174 -8.38 7.85 -10.53
CA GLY A 174 -9.81 8.13 -10.66
C GLY A 174 -10.62 7.96 -9.37
N SER A 175 -9.99 7.50 -8.28
CA SER A 175 -10.65 7.28 -6.99
C SER A 175 -10.53 8.49 -6.05
N GLU A 176 -11.36 8.49 -5.00
CA GLU A 176 -11.26 9.46 -3.90
C GLU A 176 -9.97 9.33 -3.07
N TYR A 177 -9.18 8.27 -3.31
CA TYR A 177 -7.96 7.92 -2.59
C TYR A 177 -6.68 8.33 -3.32
N ALA A 178 -6.80 9.05 -4.44
CA ALA A 178 -5.65 9.48 -5.25
C ALA A 178 -4.72 10.49 -4.54
N HIS A 179 -5.22 11.15 -3.49
CA HIS A 179 -4.49 12.23 -2.83
C HIS A 179 -3.24 11.68 -2.11
N GLY A 180 -2.07 12.23 -2.44
CA GLY A 180 -0.79 11.82 -1.84
C GLY A 180 -0.19 10.56 -2.46
N THR A 181 -0.77 10.04 -3.55
CA THR A 181 -0.13 8.99 -4.36
C THR A 181 1.13 9.55 -5.02
N ASP A 182 2.25 8.89 -4.79
CA ASP A 182 3.48 9.11 -5.56
C ASP A 182 3.39 8.32 -6.87
N VAL A 183 3.41 9.02 -7.99
CA VAL A 183 3.28 8.44 -9.33
C VAL A 183 4.64 8.49 -10.00
N PRO A 184 5.26 7.33 -10.31
CA PRO A 184 6.55 7.29 -10.98
C PRO A 184 6.57 8.06 -12.32
N PRO A 185 7.70 8.69 -12.71
CA PRO A 185 7.76 9.51 -13.92
C PRO A 185 7.43 8.76 -15.23
N ASP A 186 7.80 7.49 -15.34
CA ASP A 186 7.49 6.63 -16.48
C ASP A 186 5.99 6.33 -16.59
N VAL A 187 5.33 6.11 -15.46
CA VAL A 187 3.86 6.00 -15.38
C VAL A 187 3.20 7.28 -15.86
N GLN A 188 3.70 8.45 -15.45
CA GLN A 188 3.16 9.73 -15.91
C GLN A 188 3.31 9.89 -17.43
N LEU A 189 4.41 9.45 -18.03
CA LEU A 189 4.58 9.47 -19.48
C LEU A 189 3.55 8.60 -20.20
N VAL A 190 3.24 7.41 -19.67
CA VAL A 190 2.20 6.55 -20.24
C VAL A 190 0.81 7.18 -20.09
N LEU A 191 0.49 7.75 -18.92
CA LEU A 191 -0.77 8.44 -18.67
C LEU A 191 -0.96 9.65 -19.60
N ASP A 192 0.11 10.36 -19.92
CA ASP A 192 0.14 11.49 -20.85
C ASP A 192 0.06 11.07 -22.33
N GLY A 193 0.09 9.76 -22.63
CA GLY A 193 0.16 9.24 -24.01
C GLY A 193 1.51 9.46 -24.70
N LYS A 194 2.57 9.68 -23.92
CA LYS A 194 3.95 9.90 -24.39
C LYS A 194 4.80 8.63 -24.39
N ALA A 195 4.29 7.53 -23.84
CA ALA A 195 4.92 6.21 -23.82
C ALA A 195 3.87 5.09 -23.91
N ASP A 196 4.30 3.88 -24.26
CA ASP A 196 3.44 2.69 -24.36
C ASP A 196 3.29 1.99 -23.01
N ALA A 197 2.08 1.51 -22.67
CA ALA A 197 1.84 0.85 -21.39
C ALA A 197 2.68 -0.42 -21.17
N ALA A 198 3.10 -1.11 -22.24
CA ALA A 198 4.00 -2.25 -22.17
C ALA A 198 5.39 -1.87 -21.63
N SER A 199 5.79 -0.59 -21.68
CA SER A 199 7.08 -0.14 -21.13
C SER A 199 7.11 -0.12 -19.61
N LEU A 200 5.96 -0.15 -18.93
CA LEU A 200 5.90 -0.21 -17.46
C LEU A 200 6.29 -1.58 -16.92
N ARG A 201 6.15 -2.64 -17.73
CA ARG A 201 6.55 -3.98 -17.36
C ARG A 201 8.07 -4.07 -17.45
N LYS A 202 8.77 -3.84 -16.34
CA LYS A 202 10.23 -4.05 -16.28
C LYS A 202 10.50 -5.54 -16.49
N PRO A 203 11.44 -5.92 -17.39
CA PRO A 203 11.86 -7.31 -17.51
C PRO A 203 12.42 -7.79 -16.16
N ALA A 204 12.06 -8.98 -15.73
CA ALA A 204 12.45 -9.56 -14.44
C ALA A 204 13.97 -9.66 -14.19
N ALA A 205 14.79 -9.41 -15.22
CA ALA A 205 16.25 -9.28 -15.10
C ALA A 205 16.73 -7.97 -14.44
N ALA A 206 15.86 -7.00 -14.16
CA ALA A 206 16.25 -5.68 -13.64
C ALA A 206 16.04 -5.49 -12.12
N THR A 207 15.44 -6.45 -11.42
CA THR A 207 15.13 -6.33 -9.99
C THR A 207 16.25 -6.76 -9.04
N ASP A 208 17.42 -7.15 -9.56
CA ASP A 208 18.53 -7.67 -8.73
C ASP A 208 19.88 -6.93 -8.94
N GLN A 209 19.85 -5.73 -9.53
CA GLN A 209 21.04 -4.87 -9.66
C GLN A 209 20.79 -3.43 -9.22
N THR A 210 20.56 -3.23 -7.94
CA THR A 210 21.02 -2.00 -7.25
C THR A 210 21.68 -2.40 -5.94
N ASP A 211 22.80 -3.12 -6.05
CA ASP A 211 23.80 -3.17 -5.00
C ASP A 211 25.03 -2.37 -5.47
N ALA A 212 25.53 -1.52 -4.57
CA ALA A 212 26.74 -0.71 -4.69
C ALA A 212 26.88 0.27 -5.87
N ALA A 213 26.44 1.53 -5.66
CA ALA A 213 27.32 2.71 -5.80
C ALA A 213 26.55 4.03 -5.62
N ARG A 214 26.85 4.76 -4.54
CA ARG A 214 26.91 6.23 -4.62
C ARG A 214 27.98 6.78 -3.65
N PRO A 215 28.77 7.79 -4.05
CA PRO A 215 30.00 8.14 -3.35
C PRO A 215 29.76 8.92 -2.06
N GLU A 216 30.60 8.65 -1.07
CA GLU A 216 30.72 9.43 0.16
C GLU A 216 31.10 10.89 -0.13
N THR A 217 30.22 11.82 0.20
CA THR A 217 30.60 13.22 0.41
C THR A 217 30.95 13.43 1.87
N LYS A 218 32.26 13.42 2.15
CA LYS A 218 32.86 13.94 3.38
C LYS A 218 32.45 15.40 3.59
N SER A 219 31.85 15.71 4.73
CA SER A 219 31.83 17.08 5.26
C SER A 219 32.46 17.07 6.65
N SER A 220 33.73 17.43 6.67
CA SER A 220 34.54 17.66 7.86
C SER A 220 34.22 19.03 8.44
N SER A 221 33.68 19.07 9.65
CA SER A 221 33.77 20.26 10.51
C SER A 221 35.16 20.37 11.12
N PRO A 222 35.67 21.59 11.37
CA PRO A 222 36.53 21.80 12.51
C PRO A 222 35.97 22.83 13.49
N LEU A 223 36.18 22.47 14.75
CA LEU A 223 36.11 23.22 15.98
C LEU A 223 36.98 24.50 15.92
N ALA A 224 36.49 25.61 16.46
CA ALA A 224 37.35 26.66 17.02
C ALA A 224 36.64 27.34 18.20
N ALA A 225 37.31 27.33 19.35
CA ALA A 225 36.96 27.96 20.60
C ALA A 225 37.63 29.33 20.74
N GLN A 226 37.03 30.24 21.53
CA GLN A 226 37.62 31.34 22.35
C GLN A 226 36.52 32.40 22.59
N SER A 227 36.42 33.17 23.67
CA SER A 227 36.98 33.19 25.03
C SER A 227 36.31 34.39 25.77
N THR A 228 35.87 34.19 27.02
CA THR A 228 35.87 35.08 28.22
C THR A 228 35.40 36.57 28.15
N GLN A 229 34.28 36.96 28.81
CA GLN A 229 34.09 37.54 30.19
C GLN A 229 33.97 39.11 30.23
N PRO A 230 33.48 39.79 31.30
CA PRO A 230 32.14 39.72 31.93
C PRO A 230 31.52 41.09 32.41
N VAL A 231 30.27 41.05 32.91
CA VAL A 231 29.54 41.94 33.87
C VAL A 231 29.20 43.41 33.50
N GLN A 232 27.90 43.77 33.47
CA GLN A 232 27.27 44.66 34.48
C GLN A 232 25.74 44.82 34.36
N SER A 233 25.13 44.83 35.54
CA SER A 233 23.71 44.87 35.88
C SER A 233 23.07 46.24 35.65
N THR A 234 21.83 46.27 35.16
CA THR A 234 20.75 47.16 35.64
C THR A 234 19.38 46.54 35.26
N GLN A 235 18.47 46.49 36.23
CA GLN A 235 17.03 46.23 36.09
C GLN A 235 16.29 47.49 36.56
N PRO A 236 14.93 47.59 36.47
CA PRO A 236 14.03 47.20 35.37
C PRO A 236 13.05 48.34 35.04
N VAL A 237 12.36 48.31 33.89
CA VAL A 237 11.12 49.07 33.70
C VAL A 237 10.03 48.15 33.16
N GLN A 238 8.91 48.21 33.87
CA GLN A 238 7.70 47.42 33.74
C GLN A 238 7.02 47.61 32.38
N SER A 239 6.51 46.51 31.82
CA SER A 239 5.36 46.53 30.92
C SER A 239 4.49 45.34 31.28
N THR A 240 3.38 45.66 31.93
CA THR A 240 2.39 44.72 32.47
C THR A 240 1.47 44.23 31.35
N GLN A 241 1.50 42.94 31.07
CA GLN A 241 0.36 42.19 30.53
C GLN A 241 0.14 40.93 31.38
N PRO A 242 -1.11 40.47 31.56
CA PRO A 242 -1.50 39.68 32.72
C PRO A 242 -1.02 38.22 32.62
N VAL A 243 -0.44 37.74 33.73
CA VAL A 243 -0.19 36.33 33.98
C VAL A 243 -1.54 35.64 34.18
N GLN A 244 -1.97 34.83 33.22
CA GLN A 244 -3.05 33.88 33.44
C GLN A 244 -2.58 32.84 34.46
N SER A 245 -3.14 32.94 35.65
CA SER A 245 -3.16 31.91 36.67
C SER A 245 -3.62 30.59 36.06
N THR A 246 -2.72 29.61 35.95
CA THR A 246 -3.04 28.22 35.63
C THR A 246 -3.84 27.64 36.79
N GLN A 247 -5.16 27.74 36.74
CA GLN A 247 -6.01 26.93 37.60
C GLN A 247 -5.80 25.45 37.22
N PRO A 248 -5.75 24.52 38.19
CA PRO A 248 -5.76 23.10 37.88
C PRO A 248 -7.05 22.78 37.13
N VAL A 249 -6.91 22.23 35.92
CA VAL A 249 -8.05 21.72 35.15
C VAL A 249 -8.73 20.64 36.00
N PRO A 250 -10.04 20.77 36.33
CA PRO A 250 -10.74 19.75 37.08
C PRO A 250 -10.72 18.43 36.29
N PRO A 251 -10.62 17.26 36.95
CA PRO A 251 -10.57 15.98 36.26
C PRO A 251 -11.82 15.81 35.40
N ALA A 252 -11.63 15.61 34.10
CA ALA A 252 -12.71 15.39 33.16
C ALA A 252 -13.55 14.18 33.59
N LYS A 253 -14.88 14.34 33.65
CA LYS A 253 -15.78 13.21 33.90
C LYS A 253 -15.70 12.25 32.70
N PRO A 254 -15.59 10.93 32.90
CA PRO A 254 -15.56 9.99 31.80
C PRO A 254 -16.87 10.05 31.02
N SER A 255 -16.78 10.24 29.70
CA SER A 255 -17.93 10.35 28.79
C SER A 255 -18.67 9.03 28.56
N GLY A 256 -18.15 7.92 29.11
CA GLY A 256 -18.66 6.56 28.85
C GLY A 256 -18.23 5.98 27.50
N LEU A 257 -17.50 6.75 26.69
CA LEU A 257 -16.93 6.28 25.43
C LEU A 257 -15.64 5.48 25.70
N THR A 258 -15.47 4.37 24.98
CA THR A 258 -14.27 3.53 25.01
C THR A 258 -13.66 3.46 23.63
N VAL A 259 -12.34 3.62 23.55
CA VAL A 259 -11.57 3.46 22.30
C VAL A 259 -10.64 2.27 22.46
N SER A 260 -10.60 1.39 21.47
CA SER A 260 -9.69 0.25 21.40
C SER A 260 -9.10 0.14 20.00
N GLY A 261 -7.84 -0.29 19.90
CA GLY A 261 -7.13 -0.36 18.64
C GLY A 261 -5.62 -0.46 18.85
N THR A 262 -4.89 -0.52 17.75
CA THR A 262 -3.43 -0.59 17.77
C THR A 262 -2.83 0.80 17.62
N LEU A 263 -1.99 1.22 18.57
CA LEU A 263 -1.18 2.44 18.47
C LEU A 263 0.18 2.09 17.87
N THR A 264 0.57 2.78 16.80
CA THR A 264 1.90 2.61 16.19
C THR A 264 2.78 3.79 16.58
N PHE A 265 3.90 3.50 17.24
CA PHE A 265 4.91 4.52 17.58
C PHE A 265 5.89 4.69 16.44
N SER A 266 6.09 5.93 15.99
CA SER A 266 7.11 6.29 15.01
C SER A 266 8.09 7.31 15.62
N PRO A 267 9.41 7.06 15.54
CA PRO A 267 10.05 5.91 14.92
C PRO A 267 9.82 4.61 15.72
N ALA A 268 9.87 3.46 15.04
CA ALA A 268 9.64 2.16 15.68
C ALA A 268 10.74 1.86 16.72
N PRO A 269 10.43 1.25 17.88
CA PRO A 269 11.43 0.93 18.90
C PRO A 269 12.70 0.26 18.39
N LYS A 270 12.59 -0.65 17.42
CA LYS A 270 13.73 -1.36 16.80
C LYS A 270 14.77 -0.46 16.14
N THR A 271 14.42 0.80 15.84
CA THR A 271 15.38 1.79 15.31
C THR A 271 16.17 2.48 16.42
N SER A 272 15.82 2.26 17.69
CA SER A 272 16.55 2.76 18.84
C SER A 272 17.72 1.83 19.17
N PRO A 273 18.94 2.36 19.42
CA PRO A 273 20.07 1.55 19.88
C PRO A 273 19.84 0.93 21.27
N TYR A 274 18.79 1.36 21.98
CA TYR A 274 18.40 0.84 23.29
C TYR A 274 17.36 -0.28 23.23
N PHE A 275 16.92 -0.69 22.04
CA PHE A 275 15.97 -1.78 21.89
C PHE A 275 16.68 -3.14 21.96
N ASN A 276 16.29 -3.95 22.95
CA ASN A 276 16.92 -5.24 23.25
C ASN A 276 16.19 -6.45 22.61
N GLY A 277 15.31 -6.21 21.64
CA GLY A 277 14.54 -7.26 20.96
C GLY A 277 13.29 -7.74 21.71
N GLN A 278 13.03 -7.23 22.93
CA GLN A 278 11.84 -7.56 23.71
C GLN A 278 10.79 -6.44 23.67
N PRO A 279 9.49 -6.75 23.85
CA PRO A 279 8.46 -5.73 23.97
C PRO A 279 8.80 -4.72 25.06
N MET A 280 8.75 -3.42 24.74
CA MET A 280 9.04 -2.37 25.70
C MET A 280 7.75 -1.91 26.38
N PRO A 281 7.68 -1.88 27.73
CA PRO A 281 6.58 -1.25 28.42
C PRO A 281 6.65 0.26 28.14
N ILE A 282 5.54 0.83 27.70
CA ILE A 282 5.40 2.26 27.49
C ILE A 282 4.16 2.77 28.21
N LYS A 283 4.34 3.84 28.99
CA LYS A 283 3.27 4.57 29.66
C LYS A 283 3.37 6.02 29.22
N GLY A 284 2.24 6.62 28.88
CA GLY A 284 2.20 7.98 28.38
C GLY A 284 0.77 8.42 28.09
N SER A 285 0.65 9.63 27.58
CA SER A 285 -0.60 10.20 27.11
C SER A 285 -0.40 10.80 25.72
N ILE A 286 -1.45 10.72 24.91
CA ILE A 286 -1.56 11.43 23.64
C ILE A 286 -2.70 12.42 23.84
N GLU A 287 -2.43 13.70 23.60
CA GLU A 287 -3.48 14.71 23.54
C GLU A 287 -4.02 14.73 22.10
N ILE A 288 -5.34 14.58 21.98
CA ILE A 288 -6.03 14.45 20.70
C ILE A 288 -7.17 15.45 20.66
N GLU A 289 -7.21 16.27 19.61
CA GLU A 289 -8.29 17.21 19.34
C GLU A 289 -8.76 16.98 17.89
N GLY A 290 -10.06 16.78 17.71
CA GLY A 290 -10.64 16.51 16.40
C GLY A 290 -12.07 16.00 16.47
N TYR A 291 -12.66 15.82 15.30
CA TYR A 291 -14.03 15.32 15.15
C TYR A 291 -14.03 13.80 14.99
N VAL A 292 -14.96 13.16 15.69
CA VAL A 292 -15.28 11.74 15.47
C VAL A 292 -16.27 11.67 14.31
N ASP A 293 -15.93 10.93 13.28
CA ASP A 293 -16.76 10.72 12.11
C ASP A 293 -18.03 9.91 12.45
N GLY A 294 -19.02 9.91 11.54
CA GLY A 294 -20.32 9.27 11.79
C GLY A 294 -20.26 7.74 11.95
N ASP A 295 -19.12 7.13 11.64
CA ASP A 295 -18.82 5.71 11.84
C ASP A 295 -18.06 5.43 13.15
N GLY A 296 -17.78 6.46 13.95
CA GLY A 296 -17.12 6.36 15.25
C GLY A 296 -15.60 6.50 15.21
N ASN A 297 -15.00 6.82 14.05
CA ASN A 297 -13.55 6.92 13.90
C ASN A 297 -13.03 8.35 14.10
N LEU A 298 -11.83 8.48 14.68
CA LEU A 298 -11.06 9.72 14.76
C LEU A 298 -9.64 9.43 14.26
N THR A 299 -9.23 10.11 13.19
CA THR A 299 -7.88 9.93 12.63
C THR A 299 -6.90 10.85 13.34
N ILE A 300 -5.84 10.28 13.92
CA ILE A 300 -4.78 11.01 14.61
C ILE A 300 -3.50 10.88 13.80
N THR A 301 -2.96 12.00 13.29
CA THR A 301 -1.72 12.00 12.50
C THR A 301 -0.62 12.74 13.25
N ASN A 302 0.47 12.03 13.58
CA ASN A 302 1.65 12.59 14.26
C ASN A 302 1.36 13.32 15.58
N ALA A 303 0.34 12.89 16.33
CA ALA A 303 0.09 13.48 17.64
C ALA A 303 1.27 13.22 18.59
N PRO A 304 1.71 14.25 19.33
CA PRO A 304 2.82 14.10 20.25
C PRO A 304 2.46 13.10 21.35
N PHE A 305 3.35 12.11 21.54
CA PHE A 305 3.27 11.18 22.66
C PHE A 305 4.10 11.71 23.82
N VAL A 306 3.45 11.99 24.95
CA VAL A 306 4.11 12.40 26.19
C VAL A 306 4.31 11.17 27.05
N ARG A 307 5.57 10.80 27.29
CA ARG A 307 5.92 9.63 28.14
C ARG A 307 5.84 9.99 29.62
N HIS A 308 5.28 9.10 30.43
CA HIS A 308 5.20 9.19 31.89
C HIS A 308 6.13 8.18 32.57
#